data_AF-A0A1Y1KQH9-F1
#
_entry.id   AF-A0A1Y1KQH9-F1
#
_cell.length_a   1.000
_cell.length_b   1.000
_cell.length_c   1.000
_cell.angle_alpha   90.00
_cell.angle_beta   90.00
_cell.angle_gamma   90.00
#
_symmetry.space_group_name_H-M   'P 1'
#
loop_
_entity.id
_entity.type
_entity.pdbx_description
1 polymer ?
#
loop_
_entity_poly.entity_id
_entity_poly.type
_entity_poly.pdbx_seq_one_letter_code
_entity_poly.pdbx_strand_id
1 'polypeptide(L)'
;TTSIGVRQVRDIMILDQTSSALKISFWDPELIARAGAWKILHTVLFITDVRCEWSKFMASMTANITSRSVITENPLGVETENLRKYVAKVKPMAFTNETFSVQDISLIRNVMNIQQVLDKGNNIRSANNISFEEQQ
;
A
#
# COMPACT_ATOMS: atom_id res chain seq x y z
N THR A 1 11.47 22.32 23.37
CA THR A 1 11.60 20.85 23.41
C THR A 1 10.73 20.26 22.33
N THR A 2 11.30 19.96 21.15
CA THR A 2 10.55 19.39 20.03
C THR A 2 10.26 17.94 20.37
N SER A 3 9.04 17.63 20.79
CA SER A 3 8.58 16.25 20.93
C SER A 3 8.83 15.52 19.61
N ILE A 4 9.54 14.40 19.64
CA ILE A 4 9.75 13.53 18.49
C ILE A 4 8.36 12.96 18.15
N GLY A 5 7.64 13.66 17.29
CA GLY A 5 6.31 13.26 16.85
C GLY A 5 6.41 11.97 16.07
N VAL A 6 5.60 10.98 16.43
CA VAL A 6 5.48 9.74 15.66
C VAL A 6 4.99 10.11 14.26
N ARG A 7 5.86 9.98 13.26
CA ARG A 7 5.51 10.21 11.86
C ARG A 7 4.64 9.06 11.39
N GLN A 8 3.37 9.34 11.18
CA GLN A 8 2.42 8.37 10.64
C GLN A 8 2.40 8.48 9.11
N VAL A 9 2.16 7.34 8.46
CA VAL A 9 1.89 7.26 7.03
C VAL A 9 0.65 6.40 6.84
N ARG A 10 -0.21 6.78 5.91
CA ARG A 10 -1.35 5.97 5.49
C ARG A 10 -1.29 5.73 4.00
N ASP A 11 -1.19 4.46 3.63
CA ASP A 11 -1.31 4.04 2.25
C ASP A 11 -2.76 3.67 1.97
N ILE A 12 -3.28 4.11 0.82
CA ILE A 12 -4.55 3.66 0.29
C ILE A 12 -4.36 3.09 -1.12
N MET A 13 -5.25 2.19 -1.50
CA MET A 13 -5.33 1.68 -2.87
C MET A 13 -6.58 2.27 -3.52
N ILE A 14 -6.40 2.91 -4.67
CA ILE A 14 -7.50 3.38 -5.50
C ILE A 14 -7.62 2.55 -6.76
N LEU A 15 -8.80 2.57 -7.36
CA LEU A 15 -9.12 1.87 -8.59
C LEU A 15 -9.97 2.78 -9.47
N ASP A 16 -9.90 2.56 -10.77
CA ASP A 16 -10.83 3.10 -11.73
C ASP A 16 -11.20 2.06 -12.79
N GLN A 17 -11.77 2.48 -13.91
CA GLN A 17 -12.13 1.57 -15.00
C GLN A 17 -10.91 1.07 -15.79
N THR A 18 -9.75 1.73 -15.66
CA THR A 18 -8.53 1.47 -16.44
C THR A 18 -7.52 0.63 -15.68
N SER A 19 -7.43 0.82 -14.36
CA SER A 19 -6.52 0.09 -13.48
C SER A 19 -7.24 -0.32 -12.22
N SER A 20 -7.02 -1.58 -11.83
CA SER A 20 -7.53 -2.10 -10.57
C SER A 20 -6.75 -1.58 -9.37
N ALA A 21 -5.52 -1.09 -9.50
CA ALA A 21 -4.76 -0.69 -8.32
C ALA A 21 -3.75 0.43 -8.61
N LEU A 22 -3.89 1.54 -7.89
CA LEU A 22 -2.85 2.54 -7.72
C LEU A 22 -2.70 2.86 -6.23
N LYS A 23 -1.46 2.71 -5.72
CA LYS A 23 -1.16 3.03 -4.32
C LYS A 23 -0.89 4.51 -4.16
N ILE A 24 -1.53 5.15 -3.18
CA ILE A 24 -1.30 6.55 -2.80
C ILE A 24 -0.89 6.62 -1.33
N SER A 25 0.20 7.32 -1.04
CA SER A 25 0.73 7.49 0.33
C SER A 25 0.39 8.87 0.89
N PHE A 26 -0.17 8.93 2.10
CA PHE A 26 -0.46 10.16 2.83
C PHE A 26 0.46 10.30 4.04
N TRP A 27 1.07 11.48 4.16
CA TRP A 27 1.99 11.83 5.25
C TRP A 27 1.44 12.94 6.14
N ASP A 28 0.42 13.65 5.67
CA ASP A 28 -0.20 14.74 6.38
C ASP A 28 -1.20 14.19 7.43
N PRO A 29 -1.09 14.56 8.72
CA PRO A 29 -1.94 14.03 9.77
C PRO A 29 -3.44 14.30 9.57
N GLU A 30 -3.81 15.46 9.03
CA GLU A 30 -5.20 15.82 8.76
C GLU A 30 -5.76 14.93 7.65
N LEU A 31 -4.99 14.75 6.57
CA LEU A 31 -5.36 13.86 5.49
C LEU A 31 -5.43 12.40 5.93
N ILE A 32 -4.53 11.95 6.80
CA ILE A 32 -4.55 10.61 7.40
C ILE A 32 -5.83 10.39 8.21
N ALA A 33 -6.24 11.37 9.02
CA ALA A 33 -7.47 11.32 9.80
C ALA A 33 -8.70 11.32 8.89
N ARG A 34 -8.73 12.20 7.89
CA ARG A 34 -9.79 12.30 6.87
C ARG A 34 -9.94 11.00 6.08
N ALA A 35 -8.83 10.40 5.66
CA ALA A 35 -8.81 9.11 4.97
C ALA A 35 -9.32 7.95 5.84
N GLY A 36 -9.21 8.06 7.17
CA GLY A 36 -9.76 7.09 8.12
C GLY A 36 -11.29 7.00 8.10
N ALA A 37 -11.98 8.04 7.61
CA ALA A 37 -13.44 8.05 7.48
C ALA A 37 -13.95 7.50 6.12
N TRP A 38 -13.05 7.23 5.16
CA TRP A 38 -13.45 6.77 3.84
C TRP A 38 -13.90 5.31 3.86
N LYS A 39 -15.03 5.04 3.21
CA LYS A 39 -15.57 3.69 3.07
C LYS A 39 -15.02 3.07 1.79
N ILE A 40 -14.33 1.94 1.95
CA ILE A 40 -13.76 1.16 0.85
C ILE A 40 -14.84 0.86 -0.19
N LEU A 41 -14.53 1.03 -1.48
CA LEU A 41 -15.43 0.81 -2.63
C LEU A 41 -16.72 1.66 -2.63
N HIS A 42 -16.85 2.62 -1.71
CA HIS A 42 -18.02 3.50 -1.60
C HIS A 42 -17.65 4.98 -1.72
N THR A 43 -16.53 5.39 -1.12
CA THR A 43 -16.03 6.76 -1.25
C THR A 43 -15.36 6.92 -2.60
N VAL A 44 -15.90 7.82 -3.43
CA VAL A 44 -15.26 8.23 -4.68
C VAL A 44 -14.37 9.43 -4.40
N LEU A 45 -13.15 9.43 -4.91
CA LEU A 45 -12.18 10.51 -4.73
C LEU A 45 -11.89 11.14 -6.09
N PHE A 46 -12.00 12.46 -6.16
CA PHE A 46 -11.37 13.23 -7.23
C PHE A 46 -10.11 13.86 -6.66
N ILE A 47 -8.97 13.53 -7.28
CA ILE A 47 -7.66 13.97 -6.83
C ILE A 47 -6.95 14.69 -7.97
N THR A 48 -6.49 15.90 -7.71
CA THR A 48 -5.73 16.71 -8.67
C THR A 48 -4.28 16.90 -8.22
N ASP A 49 -3.40 17.22 -9.17
CA ASP A 49 -1.96 17.48 -8.97
C ASP A 49 -1.24 16.41 -8.14
N VAL A 50 -1.45 15.14 -8.50
CA VAL A 50 -0.77 13.98 -7.90
C VAL A 50 0.54 13.72 -8.61
N ARG A 51 1.60 13.42 -7.85
CA ARG A 51 2.86 12.98 -8.42
C ARG A 51 2.88 11.46 -8.56
N CYS A 52 2.87 10.98 -9.80
CA CYS A 52 3.05 9.57 -10.11
C CYS A 52 4.54 9.23 -10.34
N GLU A 53 5.00 8.14 -9.76
CA GLU A 53 6.37 7.64 -9.91
C GLU A 53 6.43 6.11 -9.88
N TRP A 54 7.36 5.55 -10.66
CA TRP A 54 7.62 4.12 -10.64
C TRP A 54 8.41 3.75 -9.38
N SER A 55 7.81 2.93 -8.52
CA SER A 55 8.49 2.36 -7.37
C SER A 55 9.23 1.10 -7.77
N LYS A 56 10.56 1.13 -7.75
CA LYS A 56 11.40 -0.07 -7.95
C LYS A 56 11.13 -1.13 -6.88
N PHE A 57 10.85 -0.72 -5.65
CA PHE A 57 10.59 -1.62 -4.54
C PHE A 57 9.28 -2.38 -4.71
N MET A 58 8.21 -1.68 -5.12
CA MET A 58 6.90 -2.32 -5.37
C MET A 58 6.77 -2.87 -6.80
N ALA A 59 7.78 -2.67 -7.65
CA ALA A 59 7.74 -2.93 -9.09
C ALA A 59 6.43 -2.45 -9.75
N SER A 60 5.95 -1.26 -9.34
CA SER A 60 4.65 -0.74 -9.76
C SER A 60 4.63 0.80 -9.75
N MET A 61 3.67 1.38 -10.47
CA MET A 61 3.38 2.81 -10.41
C MET A 61 2.76 3.14 -9.05
N THR A 62 3.28 4.19 -8.42
CA THR A 62 2.79 4.69 -7.14
C THR A 62 2.54 6.19 -7.25
N ALA A 63 1.66 6.70 -6.41
CA ALA A 63 1.30 8.10 -6.39
C ALA A 63 1.57 8.71 -5.00
N ASN A 64 1.97 9.98 -4.99
CA ASN A 64 2.20 10.74 -3.78
C ASN A 64 1.45 12.07 -3.86
N ILE A 65 0.88 12.46 -2.72
CA ILE A 65 0.25 13.76 -2.54
C ILE A 65 1.33 14.83 -2.42
N THR A 66 1.12 15.94 -3.12
CA THR A 66 1.97 17.13 -3.09
C THR A 66 1.26 18.24 -2.30
N SER A 67 1.97 19.33 -1.99
CA SER A 67 1.38 20.50 -1.34
C SER A 67 0.29 21.20 -2.16
N ARG A 68 0.20 20.90 -3.47
CA ARG A 68 -0.79 21.45 -4.40
C ARG A 68 -1.92 20.47 -4.72
N SER A 69 -1.83 19.22 -4.27
CA SER A 69 -2.87 18.26 -4.55
C SER A 69 -4.15 18.63 -3.82
N VAL A 70 -5.28 18.57 -4.53
CA VAL A 70 -6.61 18.76 -3.94
C VAL A 70 -7.37 17.45 -4.03
N ILE A 71 -7.96 17.05 -2.90
CA ILE A 71 -8.80 15.85 -2.80
C ILE A 71 -10.22 16.31 -2.50
N THR A 72 -11.17 15.84 -3.31
CA THR A 72 -12.61 16.06 -3.14
C THR A 72 -13.30 14.71 -3.02
N GLU A 73 -13.98 14.44 -1.89
CA GLU A 73 -14.79 13.23 -1.77
C GLU A 73 -16.16 13.38 -2.40
N ASN A 74 -16.62 12.27 -2.97
CA ASN A 74 -17.95 12.11 -3.57
C ASN A 74 -18.35 13.32 -4.42
N PRO A 75 -17.51 13.73 -5.39
CA PRO A 75 -17.84 14.86 -6.24
C PRO A 75 -19.13 14.57 -7.02
N LEU A 76 -19.91 15.61 -7.27
CA LEU A 76 -21.12 15.50 -8.08
C LEU A 76 -20.74 15.41 -9.55
N GLY A 77 -21.34 14.47 -10.28
CA GLY A 77 -21.13 14.36 -11.72
C GLY A 77 -21.34 12.95 -12.27
N VAL A 78 -21.34 12.87 -13.60
CA VAL A 78 -21.54 11.62 -14.35
C VAL A 78 -20.38 10.64 -14.11
N GLU A 79 -19.15 11.14 -13.97
CA GLU A 79 -17.97 10.31 -13.73
C GLU A 79 -18.06 9.54 -12.41
N THR A 80 -18.53 10.19 -11.35
CA THR A 80 -18.77 9.56 -10.05
C THR A 80 -19.81 8.44 -10.16
N GLU A 81 -20.91 8.70 -10.86
CA GLU A 81 -21.98 7.73 -11.05
C GLU A 81 -21.51 6.53 -11.90
N ASN A 82 -20.73 6.80 -12.96
CA ASN A 82 -20.12 5.76 -13.79
C ASN A 82 -19.16 4.89 -12.97
N LEU A 83 -18.34 5.49 -12.11
CA LEU A 83 -17.42 4.74 -11.27
C LEU A 83 -18.17 3.89 -10.22
N ARG A 84 -19.25 4.41 -9.61
CA ARG A 84 -20.11 3.62 -8.71
C ARG A 84 -20.72 2.42 -9.42
N LYS A 85 -21.25 2.60 -10.63
CA LYS A 85 -21.81 1.52 -11.46
C LYS A 85 -20.75 0.49 -11.85
N TYR A 86 -19.54 0.93 -12.15
CA TYR A 86 -18.41 0.04 -12.42
C TYR A 86 -18.08 -0.80 -11.19
N VAL A 87 -17.86 -0.16 -10.04
CA VAL A 87 -17.52 -0.85 -8.78
C VAL A 87 -18.60 -1.85 -8.36
N ALA A 88 -19.88 -1.55 -8.59
CA ALA A 88 -20.98 -2.48 -8.31
C ALA A 88 -20.90 -3.79 -9.14
N LYS A 89 -20.22 -3.78 -10.29
CA LYS A 89 -19.98 -4.95 -11.14
C LYS A 89 -18.68 -5.67 -10.79
N VAL A 90 -17.73 -4.97 -10.19
CA VAL A 90 -16.46 -5.55 -9.74
C VAL A 90 -16.76 -6.48 -8.56
N LYS A 91 -16.48 -7.77 -8.72
CA LYS A 91 -16.59 -8.71 -7.60
C LYS A 91 -15.64 -8.25 -6.48
N PRO A 92 -16.07 -8.22 -5.20
CA PRO A 92 -15.20 -7.80 -4.08
C PRO A 92 -13.89 -8.60 -3.92
N MET A 93 -13.77 -9.75 -4.60
CA MET A 93 -12.66 -10.69 -4.47
C MET A 93 -11.27 -10.17 -4.87
N ALA A 94 -11.16 -9.05 -5.59
CA ALA A 94 -9.86 -8.47 -5.97
C ALA A 94 -9.35 -7.38 -5.00
N PHE A 95 -10.19 -6.92 -4.07
CA PHE A 95 -9.91 -5.79 -3.17
C PHE A 95 -10.12 -6.12 -1.70
N THR A 96 -10.57 -7.34 -1.37
CA THR A 96 -10.34 -7.86 -0.05
C THR A 96 -8.84 -7.84 0.12
N ASN A 97 -8.37 -6.97 1.02
CA ASN A 97 -7.12 -7.12 1.70
C ASN A 97 -6.90 -8.63 1.81
N GLU A 98 -5.91 -9.18 1.09
CA GLU A 98 -5.14 -10.22 1.74
C GLU A 98 -4.80 -9.56 3.06
N THR A 99 -5.58 -9.95 4.06
CA THR A 99 -5.30 -9.58 5.42
C THR A 99 -4.04 -10.38 5.60
N PHE A 100 -2.89 -9.80 5.21
CA PHE A 100 -1.67 -10.06 5.92
C PHE A 100 -2.14 -9.83 7.34
N SER A 101 -2.46 -10.92 8.03
CA SER A 101 -2.60 -10.86 9.46
C SER A 101 -1.29 -10.21 9.82
N VAL A 102 -1.34 -8.94 10.26
CA VAL A 102 -0.19 -8.34 10.89
C VAL A 102 0.04 -9.31 12.03
N GLN A 103 0.97 -10.24 11.84
CA GLN A 103 1.30 -11.18 12.89
C GLN A 103 1.64 -10.28 14.04
N ASP A 104 0.92 -10.47 15.14
CA ASP A 104 1.02 -9.59 16.30
C ASP A 104 2.49 -9.28 16.51
N ILE A 105 2.85 -8.00 16.44
CA ILE A 105 4.25 -7.56 16.46
C ILE A 105 4.93 -8.04 17.75
N SER A 106 4.13 -8.31 18.80
CA SER A 106 4.57 -8.93 20.05
C SER A 106 5.07 -10.38 19.90
N LEU A 107 4.72 -11.08 18.82
CA LEU A 107 5.21 -12.41 18.45
C LEU A 107 6.62 -12.36 17.86
N ILE A 108 7.10 -11.21 17.41
CA ILE A 108 8.48 -11.05 16.91
C ILE A 108 9.44 -11.07 18.10
N ARG A 109 9.85 -12.26 18.53
CA ARG A 109 10.80 -12.49 19.63
C ARG A 109 12.21 -12.85 19.19
N ASN A 110 12.44 -12.92 17.88
CA ASN A 110 13.65 -13.52 17.35
C ASN A 110 14.85 -12.57 17.53
N VAL A 111 15.53 -12.69 18.67
CA VAL A 111 16.80 -12.03 18.97
C VAL A 111 17.92 -13.00 18.62
N MET A 112 18.73 -12.65 17.62
CA MET A 112 19.88 -13.45 17.17
C MET A 112 21.18 -12.70 17.45
N ASN A 113 22.21 -13.42 17.87
CA ASN A 113 23.56 -12.89 17.88
C ASN A 113 24.14 -12.86 16.45
N ILE A 114 25.24 -12.13 16.27
CA ILE A 114 25.88 -11.93 14.97
C ILE A 114 26.19 -13.28 14.28
N GLN A 115 26.60 -14.28 15.05
CA GLN A 115 26.96 -15.59 14.52
C GLN A 115 25.75 -16.38 14.02
N GLN A 116 24.64 -16.33 14.75
CA GLN A 116 23.38 -16.94 14.31
C GLN A 116 22.82 -16.30 13.04
N VAL A 117 23.02 -14.99 12.85
CA VAL A 117 22.66 -14.30 11.61
C VAL A 117 23.53 -14.77 10.43
N LEU A 118 24.83 -14.89 10.66
CA LEU A 118 25.79 -15.34 9.63
C LEU A 118 25.55 -16.80 9.24
N ASP A 119 25.37 -17.68 10.22
CA ASP A 119 25.10 -19.10 9.99
C ASP A 119 23.80 -19.29 9.22
N LYS A 120 22.74 -18.56 9.59
CA LYS A 120 21.46 -18.59 8.87
C LYS A 120 21.60 -18.08 7.43
N GLY A 121 22.32 -16.98 7.22
CA GLY A 121 22.57 -16.44 5.88
C GLY A 121 23.37 -17.38 4.99
N ASN A 122 24.37 -18.05 5.55
CA ASN A 122 25.18 -19.03 4.85
C ASN A 122 24.37 -20.28 4.49
N ASN A 123 23.54 -20.78 5.42
CA ASN A 123 22.72 -21.96 5.17
C ASN A 123 21.67 -21.73 4.06
N ILE A 124 21.08 -20.51 4.00
CA ILE A 124 20.19 -20.11 2.90
C ILE A 124 20.93 -20.06 1.56
N ARG A 125 22.17 -19.54 1.54
CA ARG A 125 23.00 -19.50 0.33
C ARG A 125 23.39 -20.91 -0.15
N SER A 126 23.73 -21.81 0.78
CA SER A 126 24.01 -23.21 0.47
C SER A 126 22.78 -23.92 -0.11
N ALA A 127 21.60 -23.71 0.46
CA ALA A 127 20.35 -24.29 -0.04
C ALA A 127 20.00 -23.82 -1.46
N ASN A 128 20.21 -22.53 -1.76
CA ASN A 128 19.96 -21.99 -3.09
C ASN A 128 20.93 -22.56 -4.14
N ASN A 129 22.20 -22.76 -3.79
CA ASN A 129 23.18 -23.34 -4.72
C ASN A 129 22.86 -24.80 -5.07
N ILE A 130 22.35 -25.59 -4.11
CA ILE A 130 21.94 -26.99 -4.35
C ILE A 130 20.77 -27.05 -5.33
N SER A 131 19.79 -26.15 -5.22
CA SER A 131 18.64 -26.11 -6.14
C SER A 131 18.98 -25.69 -7.58
N PHE A 132 20.14 -25.06 -7.81
CA PHE A 132 20.62 -24.73 -9.17
C PHE A 132 21.40 -25.88 -9.82
N GLU A 133 22.00 -26.78 -9.05
CA GLU A 133 22.72 -27.95 -9.58
C GLU A 133 21.77 -29.11 -9.94
N GLU A 134 20.60 -29.21 -9.30
CA GLU A 134 19.58 -30.25 -9.61
C GLU A 134 18.79 -29.98 -10.92
N GLN A 135 19.11 -28.93 -11.67
CA GLN A 135 18.47 -28.58 -12.95
C GLN A 135 19.42 -28.63 -14.18
N GLN A 136 20.61 -29.21 -14.06
CA GLN A 136 21.48 -29.59 -15.19
C GLN A 136 21.57 -31.10 -15.35
#